data_AF-A0A4Y7QBK2-F1
#
_entry.id   AF-A0A4Y7QBK2-F1
#
_cell.length_a   1.000
_cell.length_b   1.000
_cell.length_c   1.000
_cell.angle_alpha   90.00
_cell.angle_beta   90.00
_cell.angle_gamma   90.00
#
_symmetry.space_group_name_H-M   'P 1'
#
loop_
_entity.id
_entity.type
_entity.pdbx_description
1 polymer ?
#
loop_
_entity_poly.entity_id
_entity_poly.type
_entity_poly.pdbx_seq_one_letter_code
_entity_poly.pdbx_strand_id
1 'polypeptide(L)'
;MITRSRRRRQPTSNIATSRKILTSHFPLHQVGLFIQLDPSRLQAMMAEGGSDLEAFLLDEPVDVGPWRRYAYQIERDVERDEEADDDDRFNASDVHEKAGEDLAAHILIWLISDINVAFVLGEPSNEDELRWADKAMKRLVKWSTDPFYRDLLGDPLTDAMCPIYWNESLLVKFSQNGGMAALYGDWNQTKKSLMAVTRELQNKINHEEPSIVKHPVYLNALFNIHSRYGLAAFQRTAKIETWQSPIIFQFLCHRIKKDCLTFRTKQDWIPLLGEFVILPDVVRRRYKWAHMSISCQWDCLTFYGCDNDSCPEQQALVRLRGKRVRGVRDPEIEERLRVWGAKSKACSKCEESSYCSQFCQKAHWPAHKPTCLESRARRSKRVIGGSPH
;
A
#
# COMPACT_ATOMS: atom_id res chain seq x y z
N MET A 1 26.36 -58.81 -22.79
CA MET A 1 25.82 -57.48 -22.40
C MET A 1 25.12 -57.62 -21.06
N ILE A 2 25.75 -57.19 -19.97
CA ILE A 2 25.19 -57.20 -18.61
C ILE A 2 24.98 -55.74 -18.23
N THR A 3 23.74 -55.29 -18.17
CA THR A 3 23.35 -53.93 -17.78
C THR A 3 23.43 -53.79 -16.26
N ARG A 4 24.48 -53.14 -15.78
CA ARG A 4 24.61 -52.74 -14.36
C ARG A 4 23.61 -51.63 -14.04
N SER A 5 22.55 -51.99 -13.32
CA SER A 5 21.64 -51.06 -12.66
C SER A 5 22.39 -50.25 -11.58
N ARG A 6 22.60 -48.96 -11.85
CA ARG A 6 23.07 -47.98 -10.85
C ARG A 6 21.91 -47.68 -9.90
N ARG A 7 21.89 -48.32 -8.73
CA ARG A 7 21.09 -47.87 -7.58
C ARG A 7 21.60 -46.48 -7.15
N ARG A 8 20.82 -45.44 -7.44
CA ARG A 8 20.96 -44.12 -6.79
C ARG A 8 20.72 -44.33 -5.29
N ARG A 9 21.73 -44.05 -4.47
CA ARG A 9 21.55 -43.91 -3.01
C ARG A 9 20.68 -42.66 -2.79
N GLN A 10 19.48 -42.84 -2.24
CA GLN A 10 18.72 -41.71 -1.71
C GLN A 10 19.46 -41.19 -0.46
N PRO A 11 19.67 -39.87 -0.33
CA PRO A 11 20.23 -39.30 0.89
C PRO A 11 19.18 -39.42 2.01
N THR A 12 19.48 -40.23 3.03
CA THR A 12 18.59 -40.48 4.17
C THR A 12 18.87 -39.57 5.37
N SER A 13 19.62 -38.47 5.21
CA SER A 13 19.95 -37.55 6.30
C SER A 13 19.27 -36.19 6.12
N ASN A 14 18.19 -35.94 6.89
CA ASN A 14 17.82 -34.66 7.56
C ASN A 14 16.32 -34.44 7.81
N ILE A 15 15.43 -35.32 7.30
CA ILE A 15 13.98 -35.12 7.42
C ILE A 15 13.51 -34.94 8.88
N ALA A 16 14.13 -35.65 9.84
CA ALA A 16 13.79 -35.55 11.26
C ALA A 16 14.21 -34.21 11.91
N THR A 17 15.32 -33.62 11.48
CA THR A 17 15.83 -32.33 11.98
C THR A 17 15.00 -31.18 11.42
N SER A 18 14.66 -31.24 10.13
CA SER A 18 13.77 -30.27 9.49
C SER A 18 12.41 -30.23 10.19
N ARG A 19 11.81 -31.39 10.52
CA ARG A 19 10.49 -31.43 11.17
C ARG A 19 10.43 -30.72 12.53
N LYS A 20 11.52 -30.74 13.31
CA LYS A 20 11.61 -30.00 14.59
C LYS A 20 11.78 -28.50 14.39
N ILE A 21 12.58 -28.08 13.41
CA ILE A 21 12.75 -26.66 13.05
C ILE A 21 11.41 -26.09 12.56
N LEU A 22 10.70 -26.83 11.70
CA LEU A 22 9.44 -26.42 11.09
C LEU A 22 8.30 -26.28 12.12
N THR A 23 8.28 -27.08 13.19
CA THR A 23 7.22 -27.04 14.22
C THR A 23 7.32 -25.84 15.16
N SER A 24 8.53 -25.34 15.45
CA SER A 24 8.73 -24.10 16.20
C SER A 24 8.66 -22.85 15.33
N HIS A 25 8.99 -22.97 14.04
CA HIS A 25 9.09 -21.84 13.12
C HIS A 25 7.75 -21.15 12.86
N PHE A 26 6.74 -21.94 12.48
CA PHE A 26 5.46 -21.41 12.04
C PHE A 26 4.75 -20.57 13.12
N PRO A 27 4.68 -21.01 14.40
CA PRO A 27 4.14 -20.17 15.47
C PRO A 27 4.92 -18.88 15.70
N LEU A 28 6.26 -18.92 15.61
CA LEU A 28 7.11 -17.73 15.77
C LEU A 28 6.83 -16.71 14.66
N HIS A 29 6.80 -17.18 13.41
CA HIS A 29 6.47 -16.32 12.28
C HIS A 29 5.07 -15.70 12.44
N GLN A 30 4.06 -16.49 12.83
CA GLN A 30 2.68 -16.00 13.04
C GLN A 30 2.54 -14.91 14.10
N VAL A 31 3.42 -14.88 15.10
CA VAL A 31 3.44 -13.81 16.11
C VAL A 31 4.38 -12.65 15.75
N GLY A 32 4.86 -12.60 14.51
CA GLY A 32 5.79 -11.58 14.02
C GLY A 32 7.22 -11.74 14.56
N LEU A 33 7.54 -12.91 15.13
CA LEU A 33 8.90 -13.28 15.52
C LEU A 33 9.52 -14.06 14.37
N PHE A 34 10.14 -13.33 13.45
CA PHE A 34 10.98 -13.91 12.41
C PHE A 34 12.08 -14.77 13.06
N ILE A 35 12.65 -15.71 12.30
CA ILE A 35 13.93 -16.31 12.70
C ILE A 35 14.94 -15.17 12.90
N GLN A 36 15.12 -14.77 14.16
CA GLN A 36 16.16 -13.85 14.58
C GLN A 36 17.46 -14.64 14.66
N LEU A 37 17.94 -15.09 13.50
CA LEU A 37 19.36 -15.39 13.39
C LEU A 37 20.05 -14.04 13.44
N ASP A 38 20.60 -13.71 14.60
CA ASP A 38 21.61 -12.67 14.66
C ASP A 38 22.73 -12.98 13.64
N PRO A 39 23.47 -11.97 13.16
CA PRO A 39 24.49 -12.17 12.13
C PRO A 39 25.48 -13.29 12.46
N SER A 40 25.84 -13.48 13.73
CA SER A 40 26.79 -14.51 14.15
C SER A 40 26.23 -15.93 13.99
N ARG A 41 24.94 -16.14 14.26
CA ARG A 41 24.29 -17.43 14.03
C ARG A 41 24.11 -17.72 12.55
N LEU A 42 23.81 -16.70 11.75
CA LEU A 42 23.69 -16.84 10.29
C LEU A 42 25.03 -17.23 9.67
N GLN A 43 26.12 -16.58 10.09
CA GLN A 43 27.49 -16.94 9.72
C GLN A 43 27.83 -18.38 10.12
N ALA A 44 27.57 -18.76 11.37
CA ALA A 44 27.87 -20.11 11.86
C ALA A 44 27.10 -21.17 11.06
N MET A 45 25.82 -20.91 10.74
CA MET A 45 25.00 -21.78 9.92
C MET A 45 25.59 -21.95 8.51
N MET A 46 26.00 -20.85 7.87
CA MET A 46 26.61 -20.87 6.54
C MET A 46 27.99 -21.55 6.54
N ALA A 47 28.80 -21.33 7.58
CA ALA A 47 30.10 -21.97 7.72
C ALA A 47 29.99 -23.49 7.89
N GLU A 48 29.03 -23.96 8.71
CA GLU A 48 28.78 -25.39 8.92
C GLU A 48 28.16 -26.05 7.68
N GLY A 49 27.22 -25.37 7.02
CA GLY A 49 26.55 -25.88 5.83
C GLY A 49 27.39 -25.81 4.55
N GLY A 50 28.40 -24.95 4.51
CA GLY A 50 29.30 -24.77 3.37
C GLY A 50 28.59 -24.42 2.07
N SER A 51 29.17 -24.84 0.95
CA SER A 51 28.65 -24.56 -0.39
C SER A 51 27.28 -25.17 -0.66
N ASP A 52 26.97 -26.31 -0.04
CA ASP A 52 25.71 -27.02 -0.26
C ASP A 52 24.54 -26.24 0.33
N LEU A 53 24.71 -25.67 1.52
CA LEU A 53 23.70 -24.83 2.14
C LEU A 53 23.55 -23.48 1.42
N GLU A 54 24.66 -22.87 0.97
CA GLU A 54 24.60 -21.67 0.13
C GLU A 54 23.79 -21.92 -1.14
N ALA A 55 24.09 -23.03 -1.84
CA ALA A 55 23.37 -23.42 -3.04
C ALA A 55 21.88 -23.60 -2.75
N PHE A 56 21.53 -24.36 -1.70
CA PHE A 56 20.15 -24.61 -1.32
C PHE A 56 19.35 -23.33 -0.97
N LEU A 57 19.93 -22.43 -0.17
CA LEU A 57 19.23 -21.24 0.31
C LEU A 57 19.15 -20.12 -0.73
N LEU A 58 20.20 -19.94 -1.53
CA LEU A 58 20.39 -18.76 -2.36
C LEU A 58 20.31 -19.03 -3.87
N ASP A 59 20.79 -20.17 -4.34
CA ASP A 59 20.99 -20.42 -5.78
C ASP A 59 19.92 -21.35 -6.39
N GLU A 60 19.59 -22.45 -5.73
CA GLU A 60 18.64 -23.45 -6.22
C GLU A 60 17.21 -22.92 -6.21
N PRO A 61 16.33 -23.24 -7.17
CA PRO A 61 14.93 -22.82 -7.10
C PRO A 61 14.24 -23.46 -5.88
N VAL A 62 13.37 -22.73 -5.18
CA VAL A 62 12.60 -23.29 -4.07
C VAL A 62 11.73 -24.44 -4.58
N ASP A 63 11.80 -25.58 -3.89
CA ASP A 63 10.92 -26.68 -4.20
C ASP A 63 9.53 -26.40 -3.63
N VAL A 64 8.62 -26.04 -4.54
CA VAL A 64 7.24 -25.72 -4.23
C VAL A 64 6.34 -26.95 -4.13
N GLY A 65 6.87 -28.15 -4.39
CA GLY A 65 6.11 -29.38 -4.41
C GLY A 65 5.26 -29.57 -5.68
N PRO A 66 4.94 -30.82 -6.05
CA PRO A 66 4.20 -31.13 -7.27
C PRO A 66 2.74 -30.65 -7.22
N TRP A 67 2.08 -30.74 -6.05
CA TRP A 67 0.68 -30.35 -5.90
C TRP A 67 0.44 -28.86 -6.08
N ARG A 68 1.33 -28.00 -5.55
CA ARG A 68 1.21 -26.55 -5.76
C ARG A 68 1.49 -26.15 -7.21
N ARG A 69 2.45 -26.81 -7.88
CA ARG A 69 2.67 -26.61 -9.33
C ARG A 69 1.43 -26.98 -10.13
N TYR A 70 0.81 -28.10 -9.77
CA TYR A 70 -0.40 -28.57 -10.42
C TYR A 70 -1.60 -27.66 -10.18
N ALA A 71 -1.79 -27.21 -8.93
CA ALA A 71 -2.82 -26.22 -8.58
C ALA A 71 -2.65 -24.92 -9.38
N TYR A 72 -1.42 -24.39 -9.44
CA TYR A 72 -1.11 -23.20 -10.25
C TYR A 72 -1.43 -23.43 -11.74
N GLN A 73 -1.05 -24.59 -12.29
CA GLN A 73 -1.33 -24.89 -13.70
C GLN A 73 -2.83 -24.96 -13.98
N ILE A 74 -3.62 -25.66 -13.16
CA ILE A 74 -5.07 -25.75 -13.32
C ILE A 74 -5.70 -24.36 -13.22
N GLU A 75 -5.33 -23.55 -12.23
CA GLU A 75 -5.87 -22.21 -12.10
C GLU A 75 -5.56 -21.35 -13.34
N ARG A 76 -4.33 -21.43 -13.87
CA ARG A 76 -3.97 -20.73 -15.12
C ARG A 76 -4.72 -21.26 -16.33
N ASP A 77 -5.02 -22.56 -16.39
CA ASP A 77 -5.78 -23.16 -17.48
C ASP A 77 -7.25 -22.71 -17.43
N VAL A 78 -7.88 -22.73 -16.25
CA VAL A 78 -9.24 -22.22 -16.00
C VAL A 78 -9.35 -20.72 -16.29
N GLU A 79 -8.37 -19.91 -15.92
CA GLU A 79 -8.39 -18.47 -16.21
C GLU A 79 -8.24 -18.13 -17.71
N ARG A 80 -7.59 -19.01 -18.49
CA ARG A 80 -7.38 -18.80 -19.93
C ARG A 80 -8.51 -19.34 -20.78
N ASP A 81 -9.26 -20.30 -20.26
CA ASP A 81 -10.38 -20.90 -20.96
C ASP A 81 -11.64 -20.02 -20.81
N GLU A 82 -12.06 -19.40 -21.90
CA GLU A 82 -13.27 -18.56 -21.92
C GLU A 82 -14.56 -19.39 -21.75
N GLU A 83 -14.50 -20.70 -22.00
CA GLU A 83 -15.61 -21.64 -21.83
C GLU A 83 -15.63 -22.30 -20.45
N ALA A 84 -14.62 -22.05 -19.60
CA ALA A 84 -14.53 -22.65 -18.26
C ALA A 84 -15.79 -22.35 -17.44
N ASP A 85 -16.41 -23.42 -16.94
CA ASP A 85 -17.64 -23.34 -16.17
C ASP A 85 -17.38 -23.36 -14.65
N ASP A 86 -18.45 -23.50 -13.87
CA ASP A 86 -18.33 -23.53 -12.42
C ASP A 86 -17.70 -24.84 -11.92
N ASP A 87 -17.86 -25.96 -12.64
CA ASP A 87 -17.27 -27.26 -12.26
C ASP A 87 -15.75 -27.23 -12.42
N ASP A 88 -15.23 -26.59 -13.48
CA ASP A 88 -13.79 -26.35 -13.66
C ASP A 88 -13.19 -25.54 -12.51
N ARG A 89 -13.91 -24.50 -12.06
CA ARG A 89 -13.49 -23.64 -10.93
C ARG A 89 -13.56 -24.39 -9.60
N PHE A 90 -14.56 -25.24 -9.39
CA PHE A 90 -14.63 -26.11 -8.21
C PHE A 90 -13.46 -27.10 -8.19
N ASN A 91 -13.15 -27.73 -9.32
CA ASN A 91 -11.99 -28.62 -9.42
C ASN A 91 -10.67 -27.89 -9.13
N ALA A 92 -10.50 -26.67 -9.67
CA ALA A 92 -9.33 -25.83 -9.35
C ALA A 92 -9.22 -25.54 -7.85
N SER A 93 -10.36 -25.21 -7.21
CA SER A 93 -10.44 -24.96 -5.77
C SER A 93 -10.07 -26.22 -4.95
N ASP A 94 -10.58 -27.39 -5.32
CA ASP A 94 -10.29 -28.67 -4.65
C ASP A 94 -8.80 -29.03 -4.74
N VAL A 95 -8.18 -28.78 -5.89
CA VAL A 95 -6.75 -29.01 -6.06
C VAL A 95 -5.94 -28.00 -5.24
N HIS A 96 -6.39 -26.76 -5.14
CA HIS A 96 -5.76 -25.75 -4.29
C HIS A 96 -5.84 -26.12 -2.80
N GLU A 97 -6.97 -26.66 -2.34
CA GLU A 97 -7.13 -27.18 -0.97
C GLU A 97 -6.13 -28.31 -0.68
N LYS A 98 -6.04 -29.31 -1.58
CA LYS A 98 -5.05 -30.40 -1.48
C LYS A 98 -3.61 -29.89 -1.51
N ALA A 99 -3.31 -28.88 -2.31
CA ALA A 99 -2.00 -28.24 -2.33
C ALA A 99 -1.68 -27.51 -1.02
N GLY A 100 -2.71 -27.05 -0.29
CA GLY A 100 -2.61 -26.53 1.07
C GLY A 100 -2.17 -27.57 2.10
N GLU A 101 -2.50 -28.85 1.88
CA GLU A 101 -2.08 -29.97 2.74
C GLU A 101 -0.59 -30.33 2.61
N ASP A 102 0.10 -29.87 1.55
CA ASP A 102 1.55 -29.97 1.41
C ASP A 102 2.26 -28.95 2.32
N LEU A 103 2.17 -29.22 3.62
CA LEU A 103 2.73 -28.40 4.70
C LEU A 103 4.26 -28.31 4.61
N ALA A 104 4.93 -29.32 4.06
CA ALA A 104 6.39 -29.34 3.99
C ALA A 104 6.91 -28.24 3.05
N ALA A 105 6.35 -28.17 1.83
CA ALA A 105 6.69 -27.10 0.89
C ALA A 105 6.30 -25.73 1.46
N HIS A 106 5.11 -25.63 2.09
CA HIS A 106 4.63 -24.38 2.66
C HIS A 106 5.53 -23.83 3.78
N ILE A 107 5.92 -24.65 4.75
CA ILE A 107 6.74 -24.17 5.87
C ILE A 107 8.18 -23.90 5.41
N LEU A 108 8.68 -24.63 4.41
CA LEU A 108 10.01 -24.38 3.86
C LEU A 108 10.11 -22.98 3.21
N ILE A 109 9.04 -22.51 2.57
CA ILE A 109 8.96 -21.15 2.01
C ILE A 109 9.18 -20.11 3.10
N TRP A 110 8.46 -20.22 4.22
CA TRP A 110 8.62 -19.30 5.34
C TRP A 110 10.07 -19.28 5.84
N LEU A 111 10.65 -20.46 6.07
CA LEU A 111 12.02 -20.58 6.55
C LEU A 111 13.04 -19.94 5.59
N ILE A 112 12.95 -20.26 4.30
CA ILE A 112 13.92 -19.74 3.33
C ILE A 112 13.72 -18.24 3.12
N SER A 113 12.47 -17.75 3.05
CA SER A 113 12.18 -16.32 2.94
C SER A 113 12.73 -15.53 4.12
N ASP A 114 12.50 -16.01 5.36
CA ASP A 114 13.01 -15.36 6.57
C ASP A 114 14.54 -15.32 6.60
N ILE A 115 15.19 -16.41 6.21
CA ILE A 115 16.66 -16.45 6.11
C ILE A 115 17.17 -15.47 5.04
N ASN A 116 16.51 -15.39 3.87
CA ASN A 116 16.88 -14.43 2.83
C ASN A 116 16.70 -12.98 3.30
N VAL A 117 15.64 -12.69 4.05
CA VAL A 117 15.42 -11.37 4.65
C VAL A 117 16.47 -11.08 5.72
N ALA A 118 16.87 -12.06 6.53
CA ALA A 118 17.95 -11.90 7.50
C ALA A 118 19.28 -11.54 6.85
N PHE A 119 19.65 -12.17 5.72
CA PHE A 119 20.84 -11.78 4.95
C PHE A 119 20.78 -10.33 4.47
N VAL A 120 19.60 -9.85 4.08
CA VAL A 120 19.41 -8.47 3.59
C VAL A 120 19.39 -7.45 4.73
N LEU A 121 18.90 -7.83 5.91
CA LEU A 121 18.86 -6.96 7.09
C LEU A 121 20.21 -6.80 7.77
N GLY A 122 21.06 -7.84 7.72
CA GLY A 122 22.40 -7.80 8.31
C GLY A 122 23.31 -6.80 7.60
N GLU A 123 24.22 -6.18 8.36
CA GLU A 123 25.32 -5.39 7.81
C GLU A 123 26.48 -6.34 7.47
N PRO A 124 26.81 -6.55 6.18
CA PRO A 124 27.87 -7.48 5.80
C PRO A 124 29.22 -7.04 6.36
N SER A 125 29.90 -7.96 7.06
CA SER A 125 31.21 -7.74 7.67
C SER A 125 32.37 -8.24 6.80
N ASN A 126 32.09 -9.07 5.80
CA ASN A 126 33.07 -9.66 4.88
C ASN A 126 32.48 -9.84 3.47
N GLU A 127 33.32 -10.26 2.52
CA GLU A 127 32.95 -10.43 1.11
C GLU A 127 31.91 -11.54 0.88
N ASP A 128 31.97 -12.62 1.67
CA ASP A 128 31.00 -13.72 1.58
C ASP A 128 29.60 -13.26 1.99
N GLU A 129 29.48 -12.53 3.10
CA GLU A 129 28.21 -11.94 3.54
C GLU A 129 27.66 -10.93 2.55
N LEU A 130 28.52 -10.11 1.95
CA LEU A 130 28.09 -9.16 0.93
C LEU A 130 27.53 -9.89 -0.29
N ARG A 131 28.20 -10.97 -0.70
CA ARG A 131 27.73 -11.86 -1.77
C ARG A 131 26.39 -12.51 -1.39
N TRP A 132 26.24 -13.03 -0.17
CA TRP A 132 24.99 -13.66 0.28
C TRP A 132 23.83 -12.67 0.32
N ALA A 133 24.05 -11.46 0.84
CA ALA A 133 23.04 -10.40 0.87
C ALA A 133 22.60 -9.98 -0.53
N ASP A 134 23.53 -9.90 -1.50
CA ASP A 134 23.21 -9.60 -2.90
C ASP A 134 22.40 -10.72 -3.57
N LYS A 135 22.81 -11.98 -3.39
CA LYS A 135 22.05 -13.15 -3.87
C LYS A 135 20.64 -13.19 -3.27
N ALA A 136 20.53 -13.00 -1.95
CA ALA A 136 19.27 -13.00 -1.23
C ALA A 136 18.33 -11.88 -1.73
N MET A 137 18.87 -10.67 -1.92
CA MET A 137 18.12 -9.54 -2.50
C MET A 137 17.57 -9.89 -3.89
N LYS A 138 18.40 -10.40 -4.79
CA LYS A 138 17.99 -10.79 -6.15
C LYS A 138 16.92 -11.88 -6.12
N ARG A 139 17.05 -12.83 -5.20
CA ARG A 139 16.09 -13.93 -5.02
C ARG A 139 14.75 -13.43 -4.50
N LEU A 140 14.74 -12.60 -3.46
CA LEU A 140 13.52 -11.97 -2.94
C LEU A 140 12.82 -11.13 -4.01
N VAL A 141 13.58 -10.35 -4.80
CA VAL A 141 13.02 -9.63 -5.94
C VAL A 141 12.40 -10.60 -6.94
N LYS A 142 13.12 -11.64 -7.37
CA LYS A 142 12.59 -12.64 -8.30
C LYS A 142 11.29 -13.24 -7.79
N TRP A 143 11.26 -13.75 -6.56
CA TRP A 143 10.09 -14.40 -5.97
C TRP A 143 8.88 -13.49 -5.85
N SER A 144 9.12 -12.23 -5.51
CA SER A 144 8.06 -11.28 -5.25
C SER A 144 7.57 -10.58 -6.53
N THR A 145 8.29 -10.69 -7.65
CA THR A 145 7.94 -10.05 -8.92
C THR A 145 7.55 -11.03 -10.03
N ASP A 146 7.99 -12.28 -9.95
CA ASP A 146 7.63 -13.33 -10.89
C ASP A 146 6.23 -13.87 -10.56
N PRO A 147 5.27 -13.87 -11.51
CA PRO A 147 3.89 -14.30 -11.25
C PRO A 147 3.78 -15.71 -10.64
N PHE A 148 4.59 -16.65 -11.11
CA PHE A 148 4.52 -18.04 -10.63
C PHE A 148 4.88 -18.13 -9.15
N TYR A 149 6.01 -17.53 -8.75
CA TYR A 149 6.37 -17.50 -7.34
C TYR A 149 5.42 -16.63 -6.54
N ARG A 150 4.91 -15.55 -7.13
CA ARG A 150 4.06 -14.63 -6.42
C ARG A 150 2.72 -15.27 -6.03
N ASP A 151 2.09 -15.97 -6.94
CA ASP A 151 0.81 -16.64 -6.71
C ASP A 151 0.97 -17.80 -5.73
N LEU A 152 2.09 -18.53 -5.85
CA LEU A 152 2.35 -19.71 -5.03
C LEU A 152 2.80 -19.38 -3.60
N LEU A 153 3.65 -18.36 -3.44
CA LEU A 153 4.23 -17.95 -2.16
C LEU A 153 3.34 -16.94 -1.43
N GLY A 154 2.53 -16.15 -2.15
CA GLY A 154 1.44 -15.34 -1.61
C GLY A 154 1.80 -14.45 -0.41
N ASP A 155 0.84 -14.36 0.52
CA ASP A 155 0.97 -13.65 1.80
C ASP A 155 2.20 -14.09 2.62
N PRO A 156 2.59 -15.39 2.66
CA PRO A 156 3.81 -15.80 3.32
C PRO A 156 5.08 -15.04 2.94
N LEU A 157 5.27 -14.83 1.65
CA LEU A 157 6.43 -14.07 1.17
C LEU A 157 6.33 -12.60 1.58
N THR A 158 5.13 -12.03 1.49
CA THR A 158 4.85 -10.64 1.87
C THR A 158 5.14 -10.38 3.34
N ASP A 159 4.68 -11.27 4.21
CA ASP A 159 4.87 -11.17 5.66
C ASP A 159 6.36 -11.26 6.01
N ALA A 160 7.08 -12.23 5.43
CA ALA A 160 8.53 -12.35 5.58
C ALA A 160 9.28 -11.06 5.15
N MET A 161 8.82 -10.41 4.08
CA MET A 161 9.48 -9.23 3.52
C MET A 161 9.14 -7.90 4.20
N CYS A 162 8.21 -7.88 5.17
CA CYS A 162 7.84 -6.66 5.90
C CYS A 162 9.03 -5.86 6.47
N PRO A 163 10.09 -6.48 7.04
CA PRO A 163 11.26 -5.74 7.52
C PRO A 163 11.98 -4.93 6.42
N ILE A 164 11.98 -5.43 5.17
CA ILE A 164 12.54 -4.70 4.03
C ILE A 164 11.68 -3.47 3.73
N TYR A 165 10.36 -3.60 3.85
CA TYR A 165 9.42 -2.51 3.54
C TYR A 165 9.43 -1.41 4.60
N TRP A 166 9.75 -1.75 5.84
CA TRP A 166 9.81 -0.78 6.95
C TRP A 166 11.17 -0.10 7.10
N ASN A 167 12.23 -0.64 6.51
CA ASN A 167 13.56 -0.02 6.49
C ASN A 167 13.74 0.79 5.21
N GLU A 168 13.84 2.12 5.32
CA GLU A 168 13.92 3.02 4.16
C GLU A 168 15.09 2.72 3.22
N SER A 169 16.28 2.45 3.77
CA SER A 169 17.47 2.13 2.98
C SER A 169 17.29 0.82 2.21
N LEU A 170 16.75 -0.21 2.87
CA LEU A 170 16.50 -1.49 2.24
C LEU A 170 15.36 -1.44 1.23
N LEU A 171 14.29 -0.68 1.49
CA LEU A 171 13.20 -0.47 0.54
C LEU A 171 13.72 0.19 -0.74
N VAL A 172 14.59 1.20 -0.63
CA VAL A 172 15.24 1.83 -1.77
C VAL A 172 16.12 0.83 -2.51
N LYS A 173 16.95 0.06 -1.80
CA LYS A 173 17.82 -0.96 -2.39
C LYS A 173 17.01 -2.06 -3.10
N PHE A 174 15.95 -2.55 -2.48
CA PHE A 174 15.03 -3.54 -3.04
C PHE A 174 14.35 -3.02 -4.30
N SER A 175 13.88 -1.77 -4.26
CA SER A 175 13.31 -1.07 -5.42
C SER A 175 14.32 -0.94 -6.57
N GLN A 176 15.57 -0.57 -6.27
CA GLN A 176 16.65 -0.45 -7.25
C GLN A 176 17.00 -1.80 -7.89
N ASN A 177 16.86 -2.90 -7.15
CA ASN A 177 17.06 -4.25 -7.68
C ASN A 177 15.88 -4.79 -8.50
N GLY A 178 14.82 -3.99 -8.72
CA GLY A 178 13.65 -4.38 -9.52
C GLY A 178 12.44 -4.81 -8.71
N GLY A 179 12.53 -4.79 -7.37
CA GLY A 179 11.46 -5.19 -6.45
C GLY A 179 10.22 -4.27 -6.46
N MET A 180 10.23 -3.17 -7.21
CA MET A 180 9.10 -2.24 -7.26
C MET A 180 7.79 -2.92 -7.72
N ALA A 181 7.86 -3.94 -8.61
CA ALA A 181 6.66 -4.67 -9.02
C ALA A 181 6.03 -5.49 -7.88
N ALA A 182 6.85 -6.01 -6.97
CA ALA A 182 6.41 -6.73 -5.80
C ALA A 182 5.64 -5.82 -4.85
N LEU A 183 6.16 -4.62 -4.60
CA LEU A 183 5.47 -3.61 -3.80
C LEU A 183 4.06 -3.31 -4.36
N TYR A 184 3.88 -3.38 -5.68
CA TYR A 184 2.56 -3.25 -6.32
C TYR A 184 1.71 -4.54 -6.26
N GLY A 185 2.32 -5.72 -6.28
CA GLY A 185 1.63 -6.99 -6.07
C GLY A 185 1.13 -7.15 -4.63
N ASP A 186 1.99 -6.81 -3.67
CA ASP A 186 1.70 -6.73 -2.22
C ASP A 186 0.65 -5.69 -1.92
N TRP A 187 0.67 -4.59 -2.67
CA TRP A 187 -0.37 -3.56 -2.68
C TRP A 187 -1.74 -4.14 -3.07
N ASN A 188 -1.81 -5.16 -3.93
CA ASN A 188 -3.06 -5.73 -4.43
C ASN A 188 -3.64 -6.87 -3.56
N GLN A 189 -2.85 -7.47 -2.67
CA GLN A 189 -3.27 -8.68 -1.92
C GLN A 189 -4.28 -8.42 -0.81
N THR A 190 -4.28 -7.23 -0.19
CA THR A 190 -5.38 -6.85 0.69
C THR A 190 -5.68 -5.35 0.59
N LYS A 191 -6.94 -4.96 0.80
CA LYS A 191 -7.31 -3.55 1.06
C LYS A 191 -6.41 -2.93 2.13
N LYS A 192 -5.93 -3.74 3.08
CA LYS A 192 -5.12 -3.34 4.23
C LYS A 192 -3.68 -2.97 3.83
N SER A 193 -3.04 -3.65 2.89
CA SER A 193 -1.67 -3.37 2.44
C SER A 193 -1.60 -2.14 1.52
N LEU A 194 -2.55 -2.00 0.56
CA LEU A 194 -2.76 -0.75 -0.20
C LEU A 194 -2.98 0.42 0.76
N MET A 195 -3.87 0.25 1.75
CA MET A 195 -4.11 1.27 2.76
C MET A 195 -2.86 1.56 3.58
N ALA A 196 -2.04 0.56 3.92
CA ALA A 196 -0.82 0.75 4.71
C ALA A 196 0.23 1.57 3.96
N VAL A 197 0.63 1.17 2.76
CA VAL A 197 1.64 1.92 1.96
C VAL A 197 1.11 3.30 1.59
N THR A 198 -0.16 3.39 1.18
CA THR A 198 -0.79 4.66 0.87
C THR A 198 -0.90 5.56 2.10
N ARG A 199 -1.20 4.99 3.27
CA ARG A 199 -1.23 5.69 4.55
C ARG A 199 0.16 6.12 4.98
N GLU A 200 1.21 5.34 4.76
CA GLU A 200 2.57 5.77 5.09
C GLU A 200 3.05 6.89 4.15
N LEU A 201 2.82 6.76 2.84
CA LEU A 201 3.04 7.85 1.90
C LEU A 201 2.22 9.09 2.30
N GLN A 202 1.00 8.90 2.78
CA GLN A 202 0.13 9.99 3.24
C GLN A 202 0.57 10.59 4.57
N ASN A 203 0.99 9.77 5.54
CA ASN A 203 1.52 10.20 6.81
C ASN A 203 2.74 11.06 6.54
N LYS A 204 3.61 10.63 5.63
CA LYS A 204 4.72 11.46 5.17
C LYS A 204 4.23 12.75 4.48
N ILE A 205 3.19 12.74 3.63
CA ILE A 205 2.62 14.00 3.06
C ILE A 205 2.01 14.94 4.12
N ASN A 206 1.39 14.39 5.16
CA ASN A 206 0.73 15.18 6.19
C ASN A 206 1.71 15.68 7.26
N HIS A 207 2.80 14.95 7.51
CA HIS A 207 3.76 15.22 8.57
C HIS A 207 5.08 15.83 8.06
N GLU A 208 5.51 15.49 6.85
CA GLU A 208 6.68 16.06 6.20
C GLU A 208 6.28 17.27 5.36
N GLU A 209 7.18 18.25 5.26
CA GLU A 209 7.00 19.49 4.53
C GLU A 209 6.60 19.29 3.04
N PRO A 210 6.15 20.36 2.35
CA PRO A 210 5.93 20.43 0.89
C PRO A 210 6.95 19.74 -0.03
N SER A 211 8.11 19.33 0.47
CA SER A 211 9.19 18.68 -0.27
C SER A 211 8.84 17.27 -0.76
N ILE A 212 7.92 16.55 -0.10
CA ILE A 212 7.65 15.15 -0.46
C ILE A 212 7.08 14.97 -1.88
N VAL A 213 6.38 15.97 -2.40
CA VAL A 213 5.87 15.91 -3.78
C VAL A 213 6.98 15.97 -4.82
N LYS A 214 8.18 16.39 -4.42
CA LYS A 214 9.39 16.34 -5.24
C LYS A 214 10.24 15.10 -4.95
N HIS A 215 9.86 14.27 -3.97
CA HIS A 215 10.64 13.10 -3.60
C HIS A 215 10.65 12.08 -4.75
N PRO A 216 11.83 11.67 -5.26
CA PRO A 216 11.93 10.80 -6.43
C PRO A 216 11.16 9.48 -6.29
N VAL A 217 11.14 8.89 -5.09
CA VAL A 217 10.40 7.64 -4.82
C VAL A 217 8.90 7.84 -5.01
N TYR A 218 8.36 8.98 -4.55
CA TYR A 218 6.92 9.27 -4.64
C TYR A 218 6.49 9.52 -6.09
N LEU A 219 7.26 10.33 -6.82
CA LEU A 219 7.04 10.59 -8.25
C LEU A 219 7.14 9.30 -9.06
N ASN A 220 8.13 8.45 -8.76
CA ASN A 220 8.31 7.16 -9.41
C ASN A 220 7.11 6.25 -9.13
N ALA A 221 6.59 6.24 -7.90
CA ALA A 221 5.41 5.47 -7.55
C ALA A 221 4.19 5.90 -8.37
N LEU A 222 3.83 7.18 -8.33
CA LEU A 222 2.69 7.73 -9.07
C LEU A 222 2.79 7.48 -10.58
N PHE A 223 3.97 7.74 -11.15
CA PHE A 223 4.21 7.49 -12.58
C PHE A 223 4.01 6.03 -12.96
N ASN A 224 4.60 5.10 -12.21
CA ASN A 224 4.50 3.67 -12.49
C ASN A 224 3.07 3.13 -12.32
N ILE A 225 2.33 3.63 -11.32
CA ILE A 225 0.91 3.27 -11.12
C ILE A 225 0.10 3.72 -12.34
N HIS A 226 0.26 4.98 -12.75
CA HIS A 226 -0.49 5.53 -13.86
C HIS A 226 -0.12 4.90 -15.20
N SER A 227 1.17 4.68 -15.47
CA SER A 227 1.62 4.12 -16.75
C SER A 227 1.15 2.69 -16.94
N ARG A 228 1.06 1.89 -15.86
CA ARG A 228 0.62 0.49 -15.93
C ARG A 228 -0.89 0.32 -15.82
N TYR A 229 -1.53 1.02 -14.89
CA TYR A 229 -2.94 0.78 -14.53
C TYR A 229 -3.87 1.92 -14.95
N GLY A 230 -3.33 2.99 -15.54
CA GLY A 230 -4.07 4.18 -15.87
C GLY A 230 -4.71 4.83 -14.65
N LEU A 231 -5.85 5.49 -14.89
CA LEU A 231 -6.56 6.22 -13.85
C LEU A 231 -7.38 5.33 -12.89
N ALA A 232 -7.63 4.06 -13.27
CA ALA A 232 -8.52 3.17 -12.52
C ALA A 232 -8.00 2.87 -11.11
N ALA A 233 -6.68 2.71 -10.94
CA ALA A 233 -6.07 2.48 -9.65
C ALA A 233 -6.32 3.65 -8.68
N PHE A 234 -6.09 4.88 -9.14
CA PHE A 234 -6.33 6.08 -8.34
C PHE A 234 -7.81 6.23 -7.99
N GLN A 235 -8.72 5.89 -8.89
CA GLN A 235 -10.16 5.94 -8.64
C GLN A 235 -10.59 4.95 -7.56
N ARG A 236 -10.03 3.74 -7.55
CA ARG A 236 -10.31 2.75 -6.49
C ARG A 236 -9.86 3.27 -5.13
N THR A 237 -8.66 3.83 -5.04
CA THR A 237 -8.14 4.43 -3.78
C THR A 237 -8.97 5.64 -3.36
N ALA A 238 -9.35 6.49 -4.32
CA ALA A 238 -10.20 7.66 -4.10
C ALA A 238 -11.61 7.31 -3.58
N LYS A 239 -12.13 6.11 -3.91
CA LYS A 239 -13.41 5.60 -3.45
C LYS A 239 -13.38 5.07 -2.01
N ILE A 240 -12.23 4.94 -1.36
CA ILE A 240 -12.20 4.44 0.01
C ILE A 240 -12.86 5.49 0.91
N GLU A 241 -14.03 5.17 1.45
CA GLU A 241 -14.97 6.12 2.06
C GLU A 241 -14.71 6.37 3.55
N THR A 242 -13.47 6.69 3.94
CA THR A 242 -13.18 7.03 5.34
C THR A 242 -12.77 8.50 5.48
N TRP A 243 -13.02 9.10 6.64
CA TRP A 243 -12.55 10.44 6.94
C TRP A 243 -11.01 10.52 7.00
N GLN A 244 -10.31 9.39 7.08
CA GLN A 244 -8.85 9.31 7.01
C GLN A 244 -8.35 9.21 5.57
N SER A 245 -9.24 8.97 4.61
CA SER A 245 -8.84 8.75 3.23
C SER A 245 -8.20 10.00 2.63
N PRO A 246 -7.09 9.83 1.92
CA PRO A 246 -6.33 10.93 1.37
C PRO A 246 -7.04 11.55 0.16
N ILE A 247 -7.23 12.87 0.21
CA ILE A 247 -7.86 13.63 -0.88
C ILE A 247 -6.96 13.74 -2.12
N ILE A 248 -5.67 13.43 -2.01
CA ILE A 248 -4.73 13.60 -3.11
C ILE A 248 -5.13 12.75 -4.31
N PHE A 249 -5.54 11.49 -4.12
CA PHE A 249 -5.96 10.66 -5.26
C PHE A 249 -7.27 11.12 -5.87
N GLN A 250 -8.19 11.68 -5.07
CA GLN A 250 -9.40 12.30 -5.58
C GLN A 250 -9.07 13.55 -6.42
N PHE A 251 -8.18 14.40 -5.91
CA PHE A 251 -7.68 15.58 -6.60
C PHE A 251 -6.99 15.20 -7.92
N LEU A 252 -6.06 14.24 -7.88
CA LEU A 252 -5.37 13.71 -9.05
C LEU A 252 -6.39 13.16 -10.06
N CYS A 253 -7.32 12.30 -9.64
CA CYS A 253 -8.37 11.77 -10.51
C CYS A 253 -9.20 12.88 -11.16
N HIS A 254 -9.57 13.89 -10.39
CA HIS A 254 -10.37 15.00 -10.89
C HIS A 254 -9.61 15.83 -11.91
N ARG A 255 -8.38 16.26 -11.61
CA ARG A 255 -7.56 17.09 -12.51
C ARG A 255 -7.18 16.34 -13.78
N ILE A 256 -6.73 15.09 -13.67
CA ILE A 256 -6.38 14.27 -14.82
C ILE A 256 -7.56 14.11 -15.78
N LYS A 257 -8.77 13.85 -15.26
CA LYS A 257 -9.98 13.77 -16.09
C LYS A 257 -10.39 15.12 -16.66
N LYS A 258 -10.43 16.14 -15.83
CA LYS A 258 -10.97 17.45 -16.18
C LYS A 258 -10.11 18.16 -17.22
N ASP A 259 -8.80 18.09 -17.07
CA ASP A 259 -7.85 18.81 -17.92
C ASP A 259 -7.21 17.88 -18.98
N CYS A 260 -7.69 16.63 -19.09
CA CYS A 260 -7.19 15.61 -20.01
C CYS A 260 -5.66 15.45 -19.95
N LEU A 261 -5.09 15.48 -18.75
CA LEU A 261 -3.63 15.45 -18.55
C LEU A 261 -3.07 14.10 -18.98
N THR A 262 -1.93 14.13 -19.67
CA THR A 262 -1.15 12.94 -20.01
C THR A 262 0.22 13.01 -19.35
N PHE A 263 0.68 11.88 -18.81
CA PHE A 263 1.98 11.79 -18.11
C PHE A 263 2.85 10.81 -18.87
N ARG A 264 3.89 11.33 -19.53
CA ARG A 264 4.91 10.56 -20.26
C ARG A 264 6.16 10.35 -19.41
N THR A 265 6.42 11.26 -18.48
CA THR A 265 7.59 11.25 -17.61
C THR A 265 7.21 11.39 -16.14
N LYS A 266 8.16 11.12 -15.25
CA LYS A 266 7.98 11.32 -13.79
C LYS A 266 7.84 12.80 -13.45
N GLN A 267 8.46 13.67 -14.25
CA GLN A 267 8.50 15.11 -14.05
C GLN A 267 7.16 15.78 -14.34
N ASP A 268 6.34 15.17 -15.22
CA ASP A 268 4.99 15.65 -15.54
C ASP A 268 4.06 15.69 -14.30
N TRP A 269 4.39 14.93 -13.26
CA TRP A 269 3.63 14.90 -12.00
C TRP A 269 3.92 16.09 -11.09
N ILE A 270 5.11 16.70 -11.20
CA ILE A 270 5.55 17.75 -10.27
C ILE A 270 4.61 18.96 -10.27
N PRO A 271 4.18 19.51 -11.42
CA PRO A 271 3.26 20.65 -11.44
C PRO A 271 1.93 20.33 -10.77
N LEU A 272 1.34 19.17 -11.09
CA LEU A 272 0.05 18.74 -10.55
C LEU A 272 0.11 18.52 -9.03
N LEU A 273 1.18 17.90 -8.53
CA LEU A 273 1.37 17.71 -7.10
C LEU A 273 1.70 19.03 -6.39
N GLY A 274 2.41 19.94 -7.06
CA GLY A 274 2.64 21.31 -6.61
C GLY A 274 1.33 22.06 -6.40
N GLU A 275 0.39 21.97 -7.34
CA GLU A 275 -0.96 22.53 -7.19
C GLU A 275 -1.69 21.97 -5.96
N PHE A 276 -1.56 20.66 -5.70
CA PHE A 276 -2.16 20.02 -4.53
C PHE A 276 -1.58 20.55 -3.21
N VAL A 277 -0.26 20.71 -3.14
CA VAL A 277 0.44 21.18 -1.92
C VAL A 277 0.03 22.60 -1.55
N ILE A 278 -0.16 23.47 -2.55
CA ILE A 278 -0.58 24.86 -2.34
C ILE A 278 -2.10 25.02 -2.22
N LEU A 279 -2.86 23.92 -2.35
CA LEU A 279 -4.32 23.96 -2.28
C LEU A 279 -4.75 24.46 -0.90
N PRO A 280 -5.62 25.49 -0.80
CA PRO A 280 -6.08 25.98 0.50
C PRO A 280 -6.84 24.91 1.28
N ASP A 281 -6.71 24.90 2.60
CA ASP A 281 -7.33 23.87 3.45
C ASP A 281 -8.86 23.83 3.33
N VAL A 282 -9.52 24.97 3.11
CA VAL A 282 -10.97 24.98 2.81
C VAL A 282 -11.29 24.21 1.54
N VAL A 283 -10.47 24.38 0.50
CA VAL A 283 -10.69 23.69 -0.77
C VAL A 283 -10.45 22.19 -0.59
N ARG A 284 -9.39 21.81 0.14
CA ARG A 284 -9.14 20.42 0.56
C ARG A 284 -10.33 19.82 1.31
N ARG A 285 -10.84 20.53 2.32
CA ARG A 285 -12.01 20.13 3.11
C ARG A 285 -13.24 19.93 2.22
N ARG A 286 -13.46 20.83 1.25
CA ARG A 286 -14.58 20.74 0.31
C ARG A 286 -14.48 19.55 -0.65
N TYR A 287 -13.30 19.29 -1.21
CA TYR A 287 -13.07 18.09 -2.03
C TYR A 287 -13.34 16.82 -1.22
N LYS A 288 -12.83 16.78 0.02
CA LYS A 288 -13.07 15.66 0.93
C LYS A 288 -14.56 15.45 1.18
N TRP A 289 -15.28 16.52 1.52
CA TRP A 289 -16.72 16.47 1.76
C TRP A 289 -17.50 15.88 0.58
N ALA A 290 -17.21 16.34 -0.64
CA ALA A 290 -17.90 15.90 -1.85
C ALA A 290 -17.72 14.40 -2.17
N HIS A 291 -16.71 13.76 -1.58
CA HIS A 291 -16.37 12.36 -1.83
C HIS A 291 -16.51 11.45 -0.61
N MET A 292 -16.95 11.97 0.53
CA MET A 292 -17.32 11.15 1.68
C MET A 292 -18.60 10.36 1.41
N SER A 293 -18.71 9.17 2.00
CA SER A 293 -20.01 8.50 2.12
C SER A 293 -20.99 9.37 2.89
N ILE A 294 -22.28 9.17 2.64
CA ILE A 294 -23.34 9.86 3.39
C ILE A 294 -23.19 9.64 4.90
N SER A 295 -22.81 8.42 5.33
CA SER A 295 -22.58 8.16 6.75
C SER A 295 -21.45 9.04 7.31
N CYS A 296 -20.31 9.10 6.62
CA CYS A 296 -19.20 9.95 7.06
C CYS A 296 -19.54 11.44 7.04
N GLN A 297 -20.36 11.92 6.08
CA GLN A 297 -20.81 13.31 6.08
C GLN A 297 -21.62 13.66 7.33
N TRP A 298 -22.49 12.75 7.80
CA TRP A 298 -23.22 12.94 9.07
C TRP A 298 -22.28 12.97 10.28
N ASP A 299 -21.34 12.03 10.33
CA ASP A 299 -20.39 11.91 11.45
C ASP A 299 -19.48 13.15 11.52
N CYS A 300 -19.13 13.71 10.36
CA CYS A 300 -18.22 14.86 10.24
C CYS A 300 -18.91 16.22 10.10
N LEU A 301 -20.23 16.32 10.24
CA LEU A 301 -21.02 17.53 9.99
C LEU A 301 -20.50 18.80 10.73
N THR A 302 -19.90 18.64 11.91
CA THR A 302 -19.37 19.76 12.71
C THR A 302 -17.96 20.20 12.32
N PHE A 303 -17.25 19.42 11.50
CA PHE A 303 -15.87 19.70 11.08
C PHE A 303 -15.76 20.32 9.67
N TYR A 304 -16.85 20.26 8.89
CA TYR A 304 -16.91 20.71 7.51
C TYR A 304 -18.04 21.73 7.31
N GLY A 305 -18.06 22.38 6.14
CA GLY A 305 -19.14 23.26 5.73
C GLY A 305 -18.92 24.71 6.14
N CYS A 306 -19.67 25.18 7.14
CA CYS A 306 -19.73 26.59 7.52
C CYS A 306 -19.03 26.84 8.86
N ASP A 307 -18.03 27.73 8.89
CA ASP A 307 -17.31 28.11 10.12
C ASP A 307 -18.07 29.18 10.94
N ASN A 308 -19.36 29.38 10.68
CA ASN A 308 -20.21 30.25 11.51
C ASN A 308 -20.93 29.36 12.53
N ASP A 309 -20.57 29.43 13.80
CA ASP A 309 -21.19 28.62 14.87
C ASP A 309 -22.72 28.82 14.98
N SER A 310 -23.19 29.98 14.52
CA SER A 310 -24.61 30.33 14.43
C SER A 310 -25.23 30.00 13.07
N CYS A 311 -24.64 29.10 12.27
CA CYS A 311 -25.16 28.71 10.96
C CYS A 311 -26.52 28.00 11.13
N PRO A 312 -27.64 28.61 10.69
CA PRO A 312 -28.96 28.01 10.91
C PRO A 312 -29.12 26.67 10.17
N GLU A 313 -28.49 26.55 9.00
CA GLU A 313 -28.54 25.34 8.20
C GLU A 313 -27.77 24.18 8.84
N GLN A 314 -26.57 24.45 9.38
CA GLN A 314 -25.80 23.44 10.11
C GLN A 314 -26.53 23.00 11.36
N GLN A 315 -27.12 23.94 12.13
CA GLN A 315 -27.92 23.62 13.30
C GLN A 315 -29.14 22.76 12.94
N ALA A 316 -29.81 23.05 11.82
CA ALA A 316 -30.90 22.23 11.31
C ALA A 316 -30.41 20.81 10.95
N LEU A 317 -29.30 20.67 10.23
CA LEU A 317 -28.70 19.37 9.91
C LEU A 317 -28.27 18.60 11.17
N VAL A 318 -27.72 19.27 12.19
CA VAL A 318 -27.35 18.63 13.47
C VAL A 318 -28.60 18.08 14.18
N ARG A 319 -29.71 18.83 14.17
CA ARG A 319 -31.00 18.35 14.72
C ARG A 319 -31.53 17.15 13.92
N LEU A 320 -31.42 17.18 12.59
CA LEU A 320 -31.82 16.05 11.73
C LEU A 320 -30.95 14.81 11.99
N ARG A 321 -29.64 14.99 12.19
CA ARG A 321 -28.72 13.92 12.57
C ARG A 321 -29.17 13.22 13.85
N GLY A 322 -29.60 13.97 14.87
CA GLY A 322 -30.10 13.40 16.13
C GLY A 322 -31.41 12.62 16.00
N LYS A 323 -32.19 12.85 14.94
CA LYS A 323 -33.43 12.12 14.64
C LYS A 323 -33.22 10.94 13.70
N ARG A 324 -32.00 10.76 13.15
CA ARG A 324 -31.71 9.75 12.14
C ARG A 324 -31.74 8.35 12.76
N VAL A 325 -32.48 7.44 12.13
CA VAL A 325 -32.44 6.01 12.45
C VAL A 325 -31.41 5.34 11.55
N ARG A 326 -30.44 4.62 12.14
CA ARG A 326 -29.40 3.92 11.38
C ARG A 326 -30.05 2.86 10.47
N GLY A 327 -29.72 2.88 9.18
CA GLY A 327 -30.29 1.96 8.19
C GLY A 327 -31.49 2.51 7.42
N VAL A 328 -32.14 3.56 7.90
CA VAL A 328 -33.20 4.27 7.16
C VAL A 328 -32.58 5.44 6.39
N ARG A 329 -32.79 5.48 5.07
CA ARG A 329 -32.29 6.56 4.20
C ARG A 329 -33.43 7.51 3.83
N ASP A 330 -33.15 8.80 3.92
CA ASP A 330 -34.03 9.87 3.45
C ASP A 330 -33.29 10.63 2.33
N PRO A 331 -33.61 10.35 1.04
CA PRO A 331 -32.88 10.92 -0.08
C PRO A 331 -32.89 12.46 -0.12
N GLU A 332 -33.96 13.10 0.35
CA GLU A 332 -34.09 14.56 0.33
C GLU A 332 -33.17 15.21 1.37
N ILE A 333 -33.16 14.67 2.59
CA ILE A 333 -32.27 15.13 3.66
C ILE A 333 -30.80 14.82 3.30
N GLU A 334 -30.52 13.66 2.71
CA GLU A 334 -29.18 13.29 2.27
C GLU A 334 -28.66 14.20 1.15
N GLU A 335 -29.51 14.58 0.18
CA GLU A 335 -29.13 15.54 -0.85
C GLU A 335 -28.92 16.94 -0.26
N ARG A 336 -29.78 17.37 0.66
CA ARG A 336 -29.60 18.63 1.39
C ARG A 336 -28.25 18.70 2.11
N LEU A 337 -27.86 17.62 2.80
CA LEU A 337 -26.55 17.48 3.45
C LEU A 337 -25.40 17.59 2.43
N ARG A 338 -25.47 16.80 1.35
CA ARG A 338 -24.46 16.79 0.29
C ARG A 338 -24.26 18.19 -0.28
N VAL A 339 -25.37 18.84 -0.66
CA VAL A 339 -25.40 20.18 -1.27
C VAL A 339 -24.86 21.24 -0.32
N TRP A 340 -25.22 21.20 0.96
CA TRP A 340 -24.79 22.19 1.95
C TRP A 340 -23.26 22.30 2.03
N GLY A 341 -22.56 21.19 2.23
CA GLY A 341 -21.10 21.22 2.30
C GLY A 341 -20.45 21.48 0.94
N ALA A 342 -21.01 20.96 -0.16
CA ALA A 342 -20.50 21.18 -1.52
C ALA A 342 -20.63 22.64 -2.00
N LYS A 343 -21.64 23.38 -1.54
CA LYS A 343 -21.88 24.80 -1.85
C LYS A 343 -21.12 25.76 -0.95
N SER A 344 -20.47 25.28 0.11
CA SER A 344 -19.64 26.13 0.96
C SER A 344 -18.51 26.79 0.16
N LYS A 345 -18.27 28.08 0.42
CA LYS A 345 -17.28 28.89 -0.28
C LYS A 345 -16.23 29.39 0.70
N ALA A 346 -14.97 29.33 0.27
CA ALA A 346 -13.87 29.93 1.00
C ALA A 346 -14.03 31.45 1.10
N CYS A 347 -13.55 32.01 2.21
CA CYS A 347 -13.36 33.43 2.37
C CYS A 347 -12.41 33.92 1.28
N SER A 348 -12.84 34.87 0.44
CA SER A 348 -12.04 35.36 -0.69
C SER A 348 -10.75 36.08 -0.31
N LYS A 349 -10.56 36.40 0.98
CA LYS A 349 -9.36 37.09 1.48
C LYS A 349 -8.31 36.13 2.04
N CYS A 350 -8.70 35.29 3.00
CA CYS A 350 -7.76 34.39 3.68
C CYS A 350 -7.80 32.95 3.15
N GLU A 351 -8.89 32.53 2.50
CA GLU A 351 -9.14 31.14 2.05
C GLU A 351 -9.08 30.05 3.15
N GLU A 352 -9.00 30.45 4.42
CA GLU A 352 -8.93 29.54 5.57
C GLU A 352 -10.30 29.25 6.20
N SER A 353 -11.24 30.18 6.09
CA SER A 353 -12.62 29.97 6.55
C SER A 353 -13.59 29.69 5.40
N SER A 354 -14.61 28.90 5.66
CA SER A 354 -15.64 28.47 4.72
C SER A 354 -17.03 28.86 5.18
N TYR A 355 -17.90 29.27 4.25
CA TYR A 355 -19.26 29.71 4.54
C TYR A 355 -20.26 29.09 3.57
N CYS A 356 -21.38 28.57 4.09
CA CYS A 356 -22.46 28.06 3.23
C CYS A 356 -23.26 29.19 2.54
N SER A 357 -23.17 30.43 3.04
CA SER A 357 -23.85 31.60 2.46
C SER A 357 -23.15 32.91 2.81
N GLN A 358 -23.41 33.97 2.03
CA GLN A 358 -22.94 35.33 2.35
C GLN A 358 -23.51 35.84 3.68
N PHE A 359 -24.73 35.43 4.03
CA PHE A 359 -25.33 35.77 5.33
C PHE A 359 -24.48 35.23 6.48
N CYS A 360 -24.10 33.95 6.43
CA CYS A 360 -23.25 33.35 7.46
C CYS A 360 -21.87 34.02 7.51
N GLN A 361 -21.30 34.39 6.36
CA GLN A 361 -20.04 35.13 6.31
C GLN A 361 -20.16 36.50 6.98
N LYS A 362 -21.22 37.27 6.68
CA LYS A 362 -21.45 38.59 7.29
C LYS A 362 -21.68 38.49 8.80
N ALA A 363 -22.46 37.50 9.23
CA ALA A 363 -22.73 37.23 10.64
C ALA A 363 -21.45 36.86 11.41
N HIS A 364 -20.59 36.02 10.84
CA HIS A 364 -19.32 35.61 11.45
C HIS A 364 -18.21 36.67 11.32
N TRP A 365 -18.35 37.65 10.42
CA TRP A 365 -17.29 38.60 10.09
C TRP A 365 -16.67 39.33 11.29
N PRO A 366 -17.43 39.82 12.30
CA PRO A 366 -16.82 40.48 13.45
C PRO A 366 -15.80 39.62 14.20
N ALA A 367 -16.09 38.32 14.36
CA ALA A 367 -15.20 37.35 15.00
C ALA A 367 -14.08 36.88 14.06
N HIS A 368 -14.38 36.70 12.77
CA HIS A 368 -13.41 36.23 11.77
C HIS A 368 -12.39 37.29 11.32
N LYS A 369 -12.73 38.58 11.37
CA LYS A 369 -11.91 39.65 10.79
C LYS A 369 -10.46 39.66 11.31
N PRO A 370 -10.18 39.53 12.62
CA PRO A 370 -8.80 39.51 13.13
C PRO A 370 -7.98 38.36 12.55
N THR A 371 -8.52 37.13 12.58
CA THR A 371 -7.82 35.95 12.05
C THR A 371 -7.66 36.02 10.53
N CYS A 372 -8.66 36.52 9.81
CA CYS A 372 -8.59 36.74 8.37
C CYS A 372 -7.40 37.63 7.95
N LEU A 373 -7.15 38.71 8.69
CA LEU A 373 -6.03 39.63 8.41
C LEU A 373 -4.69 38.98 8.70
N GLU A 374 -4.58 38.23 9.79
CA GLU A 374 -3.37 37.51 10.17
C GLU A 374 -3.00 36.44 9.13
N SER A 375 -3.96 35.59 8.75
CA SER A 375 -3.80 34.56 7.73
C SER A 375 -3.37 35.15 6.39
N ARG A 376 -3.97 36.28 6.00
CA ARG A 376 -3.58 37.01 4.78
C ARG A 376 -2.12 37.49 4.87
N ALA A 377 -1.69 38.06 5.99
CA ALA A 377 -0.31 38.49 6.18
C ALA A 377 0.68 37.31 6.13
N ARG A 378 0.35 36.18 6.76
CA ARG A 378 1.15 34.94 6.70
C ARG A 378 1.30 34.43 5.26
N ARG A 379 0.22 34.44 4.48
CA ARG A 379 0.25 34.02 3.07
C ARG A 379 1.11 34.93 2.22
N SER A 380 1.01 36.26 2.39
CA SER A 380 1.90 37.20 1.70
C SER A 380 3.38 36.95 2.00
N LYS A 381 3.73 36.58 3.24
CA LYS A 381 5.11 36.20 3.59
C LYS A 381 5.56 34.91 2.89
N ARG A 382 4.69 33.89 2.78
CA ARG A 382 5.02 32.63 2.07
C ARG A 382 5.29 32.85 0.58
N VAL A 383 4.52 33.72 -0.07
CA VAL A 383 4.70 34.03 -1.49
C VAL A 383 6.02 34.77 -1.74
N ILE A 384 6.42 35.65 -0.83
CA ILE A 384 7.66 36.44 -0.95
C ILE A 384 8.89 35.62 -0.53
N GLY A 385 8.76 34.73 0.46
CA GLY A 385 9.84 33.86 0.96
C GLY A 385 10.03 32.57 0.17
N GLY A 386 9.26 32.33 -0.90
CA GLY A 386 9.48 31.23 -1.82
C GLY A 386 10.77 31.48 -2.60
N SER A 387 11.86 30.89 -2.12
CA SER A 387 13.21 31.01 -2.68
C SER A 387 13.22 30.81 -4.21
N PRO A 388 13.93 31.66 -4.97
CA PRO A 388 14.17 31.43 -6.39
C PRO A 388 15.12 30.23 -6.53
N HIS A 389 14.57 29.04 -6.72
CA HIS A 389 15.33 27.83 -7.08
C HIS A 389 14.69 27.12 -8.25
#